data_AF-A0A0D2AD32-F1
#
_entry.id   AF-A0A0D2AD32-F1
#
_cell.length_a   1.000
_cell.length_b   1.000
_cell.length_c   1.000
_cell.angle_alpha   90.00
_cell.angle_beta   90.00
_cell.angle_gamma   90.00
#
_symmetry.space_group_name_H-M   'P 1'
#
loop_
_entity.id
_entity.type
_entity.pdbx_description
1 polymer ?
#
loop_
_entity_poly.entity_id
_entity_poly.type
_entity_poly.pdbx_seq_one_letter_code
_entity_poly.pdbx_strand_id
1 'polypeptide(L)'
;MEDSDSQASVSETEVSPTAVNTGPPGPNFELVIISYGHAKGPLTLPAESGSVERLTFSVRDIKNPPARLRRTHTGLSSHLRKEVMANQAADARLNFIVEAVRTKMGEMKLAHERGSTSTETPLPSRGQSTLVVGIMCERGKHRSVAFAEELSRKIQADNSWVVSVQHRELGLLPDGKGAVIGDENILTGGGQAGDKPKTQRHMPRKKGRSSDRRFAQEAVPDVEEDT
;
A
#
# COMPACT_ATOMS: atom_id res chain seq x y z
N MET A 1 26.67 -50.04 -71.63
CA MET A 1 25.55 -49.94 -70.69
C MET A 1 26.21 -49.85 -69.33
N GLU A 2 26.57 -48.62 -68.97
CA GLU A 2 25.87 -47.78 -67.96
C GLU A 2 26.44 -48.13 -66.58
N ASP A 3 27.39 -47.36 -66.05
CA ASP A 3 27.24 -46.08 -65.32
C ASP A 3 26.96 -46.26 -63.82
N SER A 4 27.46 -45.28 -63.05
CA SER A 4 27.05 -44.89 -61.69
C SER A 4 27.79 -45.45 -60.47
N ASP A 5 28.91 -44.77 -60.15
CA ASP A 5 29.10 -43.90 -58.97
C ASP A 5 28.02 -43.93 -57.86
N SER A 6 28.42 -44.07 -56.58
CA SER A 6 28.01 -43.17 -55.48
C SER A 6 28.62 -43.56 -54.12
N GLN A 7 29.54 -42.70 -53.68
CA GLN A 7 29.67 -42.02 -52.39
C GLN A 7 29.44 -42.71 -51.02
N ALA A 8 30.37 -42.33 -50.13
CA ALA A 8 30.49 -42.59 -48.71
C ALA A 8 29.32 -42.06 -47.85
N SER A 9 29.19 -42.60 -46.64
CA SER A 9 28.67 -41.86 -45.48
C SER A 9 29.16 -42.49 -44.17
N VAL A 10 30.09 -41.77 -43.55
CA VAL A 10 30.53 -41.94 -42.16
C VAL A 10 29.39 -41.53 -41.23
N SER A 11 29.05 -42.37 -40.26
CA SER A 11 28.07 -42.05 -39.23
C SER A 11 28.79 -41.37 -38.06
N GLU A 12 28.83 -40.03 -38.08
CA GLU A 12 29.14 -39.24 -36.90
C GLU A 12 28.08 -39.51 -35.83
N THR A 13 28.55 -39.93 -34.65
CA THR A 13 27.72 -40.07 -33.45
C THR A 13 27.42 -38.65 -32.94
N GLU A 14 26.25 -38.15 -33.31
CA GLU A 14 25.71 -36.88 -32.85
C GLU A 14 25.49 -36.93 -31.33
N VAL A 15 26.31 -36.18 -30.60
CA VAL A 15 26.17 -35.98 -29.16
C VAL A 15 25.00 -35.02 -28.95
N SER A 16 23.91 -35.53 -28.38
CA SER A 16 22.73 -34.74 -28.02
C SER A 16 23.11 -33.53 -27.16
N PRO A 17 22.75 -32.29 -27.53
CA PRO A 17 22.81 -31.18 -26.61
C PRO A 17 21.68 -31.32 -25.59
N THR A 18 22.09 -31.54 -24.34
CA THR A 18 21.28 -31.43 -23.13
C THR A 18 20.44 -30.15 -23.22
N ALA A 19 19.13 -30.30 -23.38
CA ALA A 19 18.19 -29.20 -23.33
C ALA A 19 18.31 -28.53 -21.96
N VAL A 20 18.99 -27.39 -21.92
CA VAL A 20 18.98 -26.50 -20.77
C VAL A 20 17.54 -26.08 -20.59
N ASN A 21 16.90 -26.57 -19.53
CA ASN A 21 15.55 -26.21 -19.17
C ASN A 21 15.58 -24.76 -18.65
N THR A 22 15.72 -23.80 -19.58
CA THR A 22 15.52 -22.38 -19.30
C THR A 22 14.04 -22.20 -19.06
N GLY A 23 13.63 -22.32 -17.80
CA GLY A 23 12.37 -21.76 -17.34
C GLY A 23 12.24 -20.32 -17.83
N PRO A 24 11.01 -19.81 -18.00
CA PRO A 24 10.79 -18.46 -18.53
C PRO A 24 11.67 -17.46 -17.76
N PRO A 25 12.34 -16.53 -18.46
CA PRO A 25 13.17 -15.53 -17.81
C PRO A 25 12.32 -14.82 -16.76
N GLY A 26 12.81 -14.80 -15.52
CA GLY A 26 12.15 -14.13 -14.42
C GLY A 26 11.94 -12.63 -14.71
N PRO A 27 11.08 -11.96 -13.94
CA PRO A 27 10.85 -10.53 -14.09
C PRO A 27 12.17 -9.76 -13.95
N ASN A 28 12.41 -8.86 -14.91
CA ASN A 28 13.61 -8.01 -14.92
C ASN A 28 13.54 -6.89 -13.88
N PHE A 29 12.33 -6.56 -13.41
CA PHE A 29 12.07 -5.44 -12.51
C PHE A 29 11.24 -5.85 -11.30
N GLU A 30 11.54 -5.23 -10.16
CA GLU A 30 10.74 -5.33 -8.93
C GLU A 30 10.26 -3.95 -8.49
N LEU A 31 8.98 -3.84 -8.15
CA LEU A 31 8.37 -2.69 -7.50
C LEU A 31 8.02 -3.05 -6.06
N VAL A 32 8.69 -2.42 -5.09
CA VAL A 32 8.43 -2.61 -3.66
C VAL A 32 7.74 -1.39 -3.10
N ILE A 33 6.47 -1.53 -2.68
CA ILE A 33 5.71 -0.45 -2.06
C ILE A 33 5.77 -0.61 -0.55
N ILE A 34 6.38 0.35 0.15
CA ILE A 34 6.58 0.30 1.60
C ILE A 34 5.79 1.41 2.27
N SER A 35 4.79 1.04 3.07
CA SER A 35 4.13 2.00 3.95
C SER A 35 4.92 2.15 5.25
N TYR A 36 5.10 3.38 5.72
CA TYR A 36 5.79 3.63 6.98
C TYR A 36 5.31 4.86 7.78
N GLY A 37 5.73 4.95 9.04
CA GLY A 37 5.46 6.07 9.95
C GLY A 37 6.64 7.02 10.11
N HIS A 38 6.44 8.31 9.87
CA HIS A 38 7.43 9.37 10.10
C HIS A 38 7.99 9.33 11.53
N ALA A 39 7.16 9.04 12.53
CA ALA A 39 7.58 8.95 13.94
C ALA A 39 8.62 7.84 14.22
N LYS A 40 8.83 6.90 13.30
CA LYS A 40 9.83 5.82 13.39
C LYS A 40 11.07 6.08 12.51
N GLY A 41 11.19 7.29 11.96
CA GLY A 41 12.31 7.70 11.12
C GLY A 41 12.16 7.29 9.65
N PRO A 42 13.12 7.72 8.80
CA PRO A 42 13.11 7.42 7.37
C PRO A 42 13.29 5.91 7.09
N LEU A 43 13.02 5.49 5.85
CA LEU A 43 13.33 4.13 5.43
C LEU A 43 14.85 3.99 5.24
N THR A 44 15.47 3.13 6.04
CA THR A 44 16.85 2.69 5.87
C THR A 44 16.82 1.41 5.05
N LEU A 45 17.04 1.53 3.74
CA LEU A 45 17.19 0.37 2.87
C LEU A 45 18.69 0.11 2.72
N PRO A 46 19.14 -1.15 2.87
CA PRO A 46 20.53 -1.46 2.65
C PRO A 46 20.94 -1.02 1.23
N ALA A 47 22.13 -0.46 1.12
CA ALA A 47 22.72 -0.10 -0.16
C ALA A 47 23.21 -1.39 -0.85
N GLU A 48 22.27 -2.23 -1.27
CA GLU A 48 22.57 -3.49 -1.93
C GLU A 48 22.93 -3.25 -3.40
N SER A 49 23.82 -4.10 -3.93
CA SER A 49 24.60 -4.00 -5.16
C SER A 49 23.83 -4.05 -6.51
N GLY A 50 22.63 -3.47 -6.57
CA GLY A 50 21.80 -3.37 -7.78
C GLY A 50 21.35 -1.93 -8.08
N SER A 51 20.71 -1.74 -9.25
CA SER A 51 20.08 -0.46 -9.62
C SER A 51 18.80 -0.28 -8.81
N VAL A 52 18.92 0.32 -7.62
CA VAL A 52 17.79 0.64 -6.74
C VAL A 52 17.39 2.10 -6.87
N GLU A 53 16.21 2.34 -7.42
CA GLU A 53 15.58 3.65 -7.56
C GLU A 53 14.55 3.86 -6.45
N ARG A 54 14.38 5.11 -6.00
CA ARG A 54 13.54 5.41 -4.82
C ARG A 54 12.61 6.59 -5.05
N LEU A 55 11.35 6.41 -4.70
CA LEU A 55 10.34 7.47 -4.62
C LEU A 55 9.75 7.51 -3.22
N THR A 56 9.57 8.70 -2.64
CA THR A 56 8.98 8.85 -1.30
C THR A 56 7.87 9.88 -1.30
N PHE A 57 6.72 9.51 -0.75
CA PHE A 57 5.52 10.34 -0.74
C PHE A 57 4.96 10.51 0.68
N SER A 58 4.86 11.76 1.13
CA SER A 58 4.10 12.10 2.35
C SER A 58 2.61 12.23 2.03
N VAL A 59 1.79 11.60 2.89
CA VAL A 59 0.32 11.66 2.91
C VAL A 59 -0.21 12.17 4.25
N ARG A 60 0.62 12.93 4.99
CA ARG A 60 0.27 13.48 6.31
C ARG A 60 -0.72 14.65 6.24
N ASP A 61 -0.77 15.32 5.11
CA ASP A 61 -1.71 16.36 4.71
C ASP A 61 -3.13 15.81 4.46
N ILE A 62 -3.24 14.51 4.14
CA ILE A 62 -4.55 13.86 3.97
C ILE A 62 -5.31 13.78 5.29
N LYS A 63 -6.60 14.13 5.27
CA LYS A 63 -7.49 14.07 6.45
C LYS A 63 -7.36 12.72 7.16
N ASN A 64 -7.24 12.78 8.48
CA ASN A 64 -7.11 11.58 9.30
C ASN A 64 -8.46 10.84 9.35
N PRO A 65 -8.51 9.50 9.18
CA PRO A 65 -9.76 8.77 9.34
C PRO A 65 -10.37 8.95 10.75
N PRO A 66 -11.70 8.76 10.89
CA PRO A 66 -12.41 8.93 12.15
C PRO A 66 -11.78 8.14 13.31
N ALA A 67 -11.81 8.72 14.51
CA ALA A 67 -11.17 8.15 15.69
C ALA A 67 -11.65 6.73 16.02
N ARG A 68 -12.95 6.46 15.80
CA ARG A 68 -13.54 5.13 16.00
C ARG A 68 -12.87 4.08 15.11
N LEU A 69 -12.72 4.37 13.81
CA LEU A 69 -12.06 3.46 12.87
C LEU A 69 -10.59 3.26 13.19
N ARG A 70 -9.89 4.32 13.59
CA ARG A 70 -8.46 4.22 13.94
C ARG A 70 -8.16 3.33 15.14
N ARG A 71 -9.13 3.11 16.03
CA ARG A 71 -8.96 2.26 17.21
C ARG A 71 -9.06 0.77 16.87
N THR A 72 -9.90 0.42 15.90
CA THR A 72 -10.24 -0.99 15.61
C THR A 72 -9.67 -1.49 14.29
N HIS A 73 -9.26 -0.60 13.39
CA HIS A 73 -8.79 -0.95 12.05
C HIS A 73 -7.43 -0.34 11.72
N THR A 74 -6.74 -0.96 10.76
CA THR A 74 -5.56 -0.45 10.07
C THR A 74 -5.91 -0.15 8.61
N GLY A 75 -4.96 0.37 7.83
CA GLY A 75 -5.11 0.53 6.38
C GLY A 75 -5.33 -0.77 5.60
N LEU A 76 -5.18 -1.93 6.23
CA LEU A 76 -5.50 -3.22 5.60
C LEU A 76 -7.01 -3.49 5.55
N SER A 77 -7.82 -2.80 6.37
CA SER A 77 -9.26 -3.02 6.33
C SER A 77 -9.90 -2.27 5.15
N SER A 78 -10.72 -2.98 4.37
CA SER A 78 -11.48 -2.39 3.26
C SER A 78 -12.31 -1.18 3.72
N HIS A 79 -12.93 -1.28 4.89
CA HIS A 79 -13.73 -0.20 5.46
C HIS A 79 -12.92 1.07 5.72
N LEU A 80 -11.72 0.97 6.30
CA LEU A 80 -10.87 2.14 6.53
C LEU A 80 -10.29 2.70 5.23
N ARG A 81 -9.93 1.84 4.26
CA ARG A 81 -9.47 2.31 2.94
C ARG A 81 -10.55 3.10 2.21
N LYS A 82 -11.78 2.59 2.16
CA LYS A 82 -12.94 3.29 1.56
C LYS A 82 -13.16 4.65 2.21
N GLU A 83 -13.10 4.74 3.54
CA GLU A 83 -13.22 6.00 4.26
C GLU A 83 -12.09 6.99 3.92
N VAL A 84 -10.84 6.52 3.83
CA VAL A 84 -9.71 7.39 3.45
C VAL A 84 -9.87 7.86 2.00
N MET A 85 -10.26 6.99 1.08
CA MET A 85 -10.40 7.30 -0.35
C MET A 85 -11.69 8.07 -0.70
N ALA A 86 -12.68 8.10 0.20
CA ALA A 86 -13.85 8.97 0.05
C ALA A 86 -13.47 10.47 0.11
N ASN A 87 -12.28 10.81 0.60
CA ASN A 87 -11.74 12.15 0.52
C ASN A 87 -11.15 12.41 -0.87
N GLN A 88 -11.71 13.39 -1.60
CA GLN A 88 -11.24 13.78 -2.93
C GLN A 88 -9.74 14.15 -2.96
N ALA A 89 -9.22 14.80 -1.92
CA ALA A 89 -7.79 15.12 -1.84
C ALA A 89 -6.94 13.85 -1.72
N ALA A 90 -7.47 12.79 -1.08
CA ALA A 90 -6.78 11.52 -0.98
C ALA A 90 -6.75 10.79 -2.33
N ASP A 91 -7.89 10.72 -3.03
CA ASP A 91 -7.94 10.10 -4.36
C ASP A 91 -7.07 10.85 -5.37
N ALA A 92 -7.13 12.19 -5.41
CA ALA A 92 -6.26 13.00 -6.26
C ALA A 92 -4.77 12.75 -5.96
N ARG A 93 -4.41 12.67 -4.67
CA ARG A 93 -3.04 12.36 -4.25
C ARG A 93 -2.63 10.95 -4.66
N LEU A 94 -3.53 9.97 -4.57
CA LEU A 94 -3.26 8.60 -5.02
C LEU A 94 -3.01 8.56 -6.53
N ASN A 95 -3.85 9.22 -7.33
CA ASN A 95 -3.69 9.28 -8.78
C ASN A 95 -2.36 9.95 -9.16
N PHE A 96 -1.96 11.03 -8.48
CA PHE A 96 -0.63 11.63 -8.65
C PHE A 96 0.51 10.63 -8.39
N ILE A 97 0.42 9.86 -7.30
CA ILE A 97 1.43 8.84 -6.97
C ILE A 97 1.46 7.74 -8.03
N VAL A 98 0.29 7.27 -8.49
CA VAL A 98 0.18 6.25 -9.54
C VAL A 98 0.91 6.70 -10.81
N GLU A 99 0.68 7.93 -11.27
CA GLU A 99 1.33 8.45 -12.47
C GLU A 99 2.84 8.59 -12.28
N ALA A 100 3.30 9.14 -11.15
CA ALA A 100 4.72 9.26 -10.85
C ALA A 100 5.44 7.89 -10.84
N VAL A 101 4.81 6.87 -10.26
CA VAL A 101 5.35 5.51 -10.24
C VAL A 101 5.39 4.92 -11.65
N ARG A 102 4.32 5.07 -12.45
CA ARG A 102 4.28 4.59 -13.83
C ARG A 102 5.33 5.24 -14.71
N THR A 103 5.51 6.56 -14.60
CA THR A 103 6.57 7.29 -15.32
C THR A 103 7.94 6.70 -14.97
N LYS A 104 8.24 6.52 -13.68
CA LYS A 104 9.53 5.98 -13.26
C LYS A 104 9.75 4.53 -13.71
N MET A 105 8.71 3.69 -13.66
CA MET A 105 8.75 2.33 -14.20
C MET A 105 9.09 2.33 -15.71
N GLY A 106 8.50 3.24 -16.49
CA GLY A 106 8.79 3.41 -17.91
C GLY A 106 10.23 3.86 -18.18
N GLU A 107 10.74 4.85 -17.43
CA GLU A 107 12.12 5.30 -17.51
C GLU A 107 13.12 4.17 -17.24
N MET A 108 12.86 3.36 -16.20
CA MET A 108 13.72 2.22 -15.85
C MET A 108 13.73 1.15 -16.95
N LYS A 109 12.59 0.87 -17.59
CA LYS A 109 12.55 -0.04 -18.74
C LYS A 109 13.38 0.45 -19.91
N LEU A 110 13.20 1.72 -20.30
CA LEU A 110 13.94 2.32 -21.40
C LEU A 110 15.45 2.35 -21.13
N ALA A 111 15.86 2.61 -19.89
CA ALA A 111 17.27 2.57 -19.50
C ALA A 111 17.86 1.15 -19.60
N HIS A 112 17.10 0.14 -19.21
CA HIS A 112 17.51 -1.26 -19.27
C HIS A 112 17.66 -1.78 -20.71
N GLU A 113 16.74 -1.39 -21.60
CA GLU A 113 16.78 -1.77 -23.02
C GLU A 113 17.98 -1.14 -23.74
N ARG A 114 18.24 0.16 -23.53
CA ARG A 114 19.41 0.86 -24.13
C ARG A 114 20.74 0.27 -23.69
N GLY A 115 20.83 -0.21 -22.45
CA GLY A 115 22.02 -0.90 -21.96
C GLY A 115 22.21 -2.29 -22.60
N SER A 116 21.14 -2.92 -23.09
CA SER A 116 21.12 -4.31 -23.57
C SER A 116 21.57 -4.50 -25.02
N THR A 117 21.63 -3.43 -25.81
CA THR A 117 21.98 -3.46 -27.24
C THR A 117 23.46 -3.26 -27.56
N SER A 118 24.35 -3.15 -26.57
CA SER A 118 25.79 -3.10 -26.83
C SER A 118 26.39 -4.51 -27.00
N THR A 119 26.96 -4.69 -28.19
CA THR A 119 27.53 -5.88 -28.82
C THR A 119 28.56 -6.63 -27.97
N GLU A 120 28.46 -7.98 -28.02
CA GLU A 120 29.46 -9.00 -27.67
C GLU A 120 29.93 -9.14 -26.21
N THR A 121 29.22 -9.98 -25.44
CA THR A 121 29.72 -11.14 -24.66
C THR A 121 28.56 -11.60 -23.75
N PRO A 122 28.12 -12.88 -23.77
CA PRO A 122 27.05 -13.36 -22.91
C PRO A 122 27.56 -13.50 -21.46
N LEU A 123 27.59 -12.38 -20.73
CA LEU A 123 27.69 -12.39 -19.27
C LEU A 123 26.30 -12.69 -18.70
N PRO A 124 26.16 -13.74 -17.86
CA PRO A 124 24.90 -14.04 -17.21
C PRO A 124 24.63 -13.00 -16.12
N SER A 125 23.38 -12.56 -16.02
CA SER A 125 22.82 -11.71 -14.97
C SER A 125 23.13 -10.21 -15.06
N ARG A 126 22.49 -9.52 -16.02
CA ARG A 126 22.08 -8.12 -15.77
C ARG A 126 21.15 -8.16 -14.56
N GLY A 127 21.59 -7.56 -13.45
CA GLY A 127 20.90 -7.63 -12.17
C GLY A 127 19.47 -7.08 -12.25
N GLN A 128 18.59 -7.62 -11.42
CA GLN A 128 17.22 -7.13 -11.27
C GLN A 128 17.24 -5.65 -10.84
N SER A 129 16.47 -4.81 -11.52
CA SER A 129 16.35 -3.40 -11.17
C SER A 129 15.14 -3.20 -10.25
N THR A 130 15.33 -2.51 -9.14
CA THR A 130 14.28 -2.38 -8.10
C THR A 130 13.84 -0.92 -7.98
N LEU A 131 12.53 -0.69 -8.04
CA LEU A 131 11.92 0.59 -7.68
C LEU A 131 11.28 0.46 -6.30
N VAL A 132 11.76 1.23 -5.32
CA VAL A 132 11.17 1.27 -3.99
C VAL A 132 10.33 2.53 -3.81
N VAL A 133 9.05 2.34 -3.50
CA VAL A 133 8.08 3.41 -3.27
C VAL A 133 7.74 3.48 -1.78
N GLY A 134 8.27 4.48 -1.09
CA GLY A 134 7.96 4.77 0.29
C GLY A 134 6.72 5.66 0.42
N ILE A 135 5.71 5.23 1.17
CA ILE A 135 4.53 6.04 1.49
C ILE A 135 4.48 6.29 3.00
N MET A 136 4.55 7.56 3.40
CA MET A 136 4.69 7.95 4.80
C MET A 136 3.46 8.68 5.35
N CYS A 137 2.98 8.21 6.50
CA CYS A 137 2.08 8.99 7.35
C CYS A 137 2.72 9.16 8.74
N GLU A 138 1.99 9.67 9.73
CA GLU A 138 2.60 9.94 11.04
C GLU A 138 3.05 8.66 11.76
N ARG A 139 2.16 7.66 11.84
CA ARG A 139 2.37 6.44 12.65
C ARG A 139 2.50 5.14 11.85
N GLY A 140 2.33 5.18 10.53
CA GLY A 140 2.50 4.00 9.68
C GLY A 140 1.38 2.95 9.74
N LYS A 141 0.18 3.29 10.26
CA LYS A 141 -0.89 2.29 10.50
C LYS A 141 -2.14 2.44 9.65
N HIS A 142 -2.45 3.66 9.18
CA HIS A 142 -3.76 3.99 8.60
C HIS A 142 -3.62 4.53 7.18
N ARG A 143 -3.34 5.83 7.04
CA ARG A 143 -3.26 6.52 5.74
C ARG A 143 -2.19 5.90 4.84
N SER A 144 -0.96 5.77 5.31
CA SER A 144 0.12 5.22 4.47
C SER A 144 -0.16 3.78 4.02
N VAL A 145 -0.70 2.94 4.90
CA VAL A 145 -1.08 1.55 4.59
C VAL A 145 -2.22 1.54 3.57
N ALA A 146 -3.26 2.37 3.75
CA ALA A 146 -4.37 2.48 2.81
C ALA A 146 -3.89 2.91 1.41
N PHE A 147 -3.01 3.91 1.34
CA PHE A 147 -2.42 4.36 0.07
C PHE A 147 -1.56 3.29 -0.59
N ALA A 148 -0.77 2.53 0.17
CA ALA A 148 0.06 1.45 -0.37
C ALA A 148 -0.80 0.33 -0.98
N GLU A 149 -1.86 -0.07 -0.29
CA GLU A 149 -2.82 -1.08 -0.74
C GLU A 149 -3.63 -0.64 -1.97
N GLU A 150 -4.02 0.63 -2.05
CA GLU A 150 -4.75 1.12 -3.22
C GLU A 150 -3.81 1.40 -4.40
N LEU A 151 -2.57 1.82 -4.14
CA LEU A 151 -1.55 1.96 -5.19
C LEU A 151 -1.28 0.62 -5.86
N SER A 152 -1.04 -0.45 -5.10
CA SER A 152 -0.76 -1.77 -5.67
C SER A 152 -1.93 -2.31 -6.51
N ARG A 153 -3.18 -2.01 -6.14
CA ARG A 153 -4.38 -2.33 -6.94
C ARG A 153 -4.47 -1.55 -8.24
N LYS A 154 -4.00 -0.30 -8.26
CA LYS A 154 -4.04 0.58 -9.45
C LYS A 154 -2.85 0.37 -10.39
N ILE A 155 -1.74 -0.17 -9.90
CA ILE A 155 -0.60 -0.54 -10.73
C ILE A 155 -0.94 -1.87 -11.43
N GLN A 156 -1.02 -1.82 -12.76
CA GLN A 156 -1.09 -3.02 -13.58
C GLN A 156 0.34 -3.51 -13.79
N ALA A 157 0.73 -4.54 -13.06
CA ALA A 157 1.98 -5.24 -13.33
C ALA A 157 1.84 -5.97 -14.67
N ASP A 158 2.76 -5.72 -15.59
CA ASP A 158 2.91 -6.58 -16.76
C ASP A 158 3.91 -7.70 -16.45
N ASN A 159 4.17 -8.56 -17.44
CA ASN A 159 5.07 -9.70 -17.27
C ASN A 159 6.52 -9.32 -16.92
N SER A 160 6.90 -8.03 -16.97
CA SER A 160 8.25 -7.55 -16.67
C SER A 160 8.42 -7.06 -15.23
N TRP A 161 7.33 -6.79 -14.51
CA TRP A 161 7.35 -6.27 -13.14
C TRP A 161 6.72 -7.24 -12.15
N VAL A 162 7.41 -7.47 -11.03
CA VAL A 162 6.78 -8.02 -9.82
C VAL A 162 6.51 -6.91 -8.83
N VAL A 163 5.30 -6.88 -8.28
CA VAL A 163 4.87 -5.87 -7.31
C VAL A 163 4.72 -6.52 -5.94
N SER A 164 5.39 -5.98 -4.94
CA SER A 164 5.27 -6.38 -3.54
C SER A 164 4.85 -5.21 -2.65
N VAL A 165 4.09 -5.48 -1.60
CA VAL A 165 3.65 -4.49 -0.63
C VAL A 165 4.12 -4.89 0.76
N GLN A 166 4.75 -3.94 1.46
CA GLN A 166 5.28 -4.14 2.80
C GLN A 166 4.82 -3.03 3.74
N HIS A 167 4.58 -3.39 5.01
CA HIS A 167 4.10 -2.46 6.02
C HIS A 167 5.02 -2.49 7.23
N ARG A 168 5.92 -1.51 7.32
CA ARG A 168 6.99 -1.48 8.34
C ARG A 168 6.45 -1.61 9.77
N GLU A 169 5.35 -0.92 10.09
CA GLU A 169 4.76 -0.92 11.43
C GLU A 169 3.68 -1.99 11.66
N LEU A 170 3.33 -2.80 10.64
CA LEU A 170 2.36 -3.90 10.78
C LEU A 170 3.03 -5.29 10.73
N GLY A 171 4.23 -5.41 10.17
CA GLY A 171 4.97 -6.67 10.02
C GLY A 171 5.61 -7.25 11.30
N LEU A 172 5.08 -6.93 12.49
CA LEU A 172 5.54 -7.46 13.78
C LEU A 172 4.50 -8.34 14.48
N LEU A 173 3.56 -8.92 13.76
CA LEU A 173 2.71 -9.96 14.35
C LEU A 173 3.45 -11.30 14.24
N PRO A 174 3.81 -11.96 15.36
CA PRO A 174 4.22 -13.35 15.30
C PRO A 174 3.04 -14.17 14.80
N ASP A 175 3.36 -15.10 13.91
CA ASP A 175 2.44 -16.04 13.29
C ASP A 175 1.53 -16.69 14.33
N GLY A 176 0.20 -16.59 14.16
CA GLY A 176 -0.72 -16.96 15.23
C GLY A 176 -2.20 -16.72 14.92
N LYS A 177 -2.74 -17.55 14.03
CA LYS A 177 -4.17 -17.75 13.69
C LYS A 177 -4.82 -16.63 12.89
N GLY A 178 -5.13 -16.99 11.64
CA GLY A 178 -5.99 -16.25 10.74
C GLY A 178 -7.31 -15.87 11.42
N ALA A 179 -7.48 -14.57 11.65
CA ALA A 179 -8.80 -13.99 11.76
C ALA A 179 -9.41 -14.00 10.35
N VAL A 180 -10.08 -15.10 10.03
CA VAL A 180 -11.15 -15.12 9.04
C VAL A 180 -12.18 -14.11 9.53
N ILE A 181 -12.10 -12.87 9.03
CA ILE A 181 -13.21 -11.93 9.12
C ILE A 181 -14.09 -12.30 7.94
N GLY A 182 -15.09 -13.15 8.20
CA GLY A 182 -16.16 -13.45 7.28
C GLY A 182 -16.88 -12.17 6.90
N ASP A 183 -17.17 -12.04 5.61
CA ASP A 183 -18.00 -11.02 5.00
C ASP A 183 -19.43 -11.17 5.54
N GLU A 184 -19.83 -10.34 6.50
CA GLU A 184 -21.21 -10.28 6.99
C GLU A 184 -21.96 -9.13 6.30
N ASN A 185 -22.35 -9.38 5.05
CA ASN A 185 -23.39 -8.62 4.38
C ASN A 185 -24.56 -9.54 4.00
N ILE A 186 -25.42 -9.86 4.98
CA ILE A 186 -26.80 -10.31 4.70
C ILE A 186 -27.74 -9.55 5.63
N LEU A 187 -28.28 -8.45 5.09
CA LEU A 187 -29.53 -7.88 5.55
C LEU A 187 -30.67 -8.59 4.82
N THR A 188 -31.44 -9.41 5.54
CA THR A 188 -32.81 -9.76 5.13
C THR A 188 -33.65 -9.96 6.39
N GLY A 189 -34.74 -9.21 6.48
CA GLY A 189 -35.58 -9.12 7.68
C GLY A 189 -36.52 -10.31 7.89
N GLY A 190 -37.15 -10.31 9.07
CA GLY A 190 -38.23 -11.21 9.46
C GLY A 190 -38.24 -11.39 10.97
N GLY A 191 -39.14 -10.68 11.66
CA GLY A 191 -39.21 -10.69 13.12
C GLY A 191 -39.81 -11.97 13.70
N GLN A 192 -39.50 -12.24 14.97
CA GLN A 192 -40.43 -12.68 16.01
C GLN A 192 -39.72 -12.74 17.37
N ALA A 193 -40.56 -12.83 18.41
CA ALA A 193 -40.36 -12.38 19.78
C ALA A 193 -39.66 -13.37 20.74
N GLY A 194 -39.32 -12.85 21.93
CA GLY A 194 -38.86 -13.60 23.12
C GLY A 194 -37.34 -13.58 23.26
N ASP A 195 -36.70 -13.39 24.41
CA ASP A 195 -37.12 -13.17 25.78
C ASP A 195 -35.89 -12.54 26.49
N LYS A 196 -36.09 -11.70 27.51
CA LYS A 196 -35.00 -11.02 28.24
C LYS A 196 -34.77 -11.72 29.57
N PRO A 197 -33.51 -11.76 30.05
CA PRO A 197 -33.27 -11.52 31.47
C PRO A 197 -32.46 -10.25 31.72
N LYS A 198 -33.07 -9.37 32.52
CA LYS A 198 -32.49 -8.21 33.19
C LYS A 198 -31.24 -8.59 33.98
N THR A 199 -30.18 -7.80 33.88
CA THR A 199 -29.29 -7.54 35.03
C THR A 199 -29.13 -6.04 35.19
N GLN A 200 -29.77 -5.54 36.23
CA GLN A 200 -29.92 -4.14 36.61
C GLN A 200 -28.71 -3.73 37.46
N ARG A 201 -27.76 -2.98 36.89
CA ARG A 201 -26.73 -2.28 37.69
C ARG A 201 -27.23 -0.87 38.00
N HIS A 202 -27.74 -0.76 39.21
CA HIS A 202 -28.18 0.46 39.88
C HIS A 202 -26.94 1.29 40.26
N MET A 203 -26.79 2.50 39.72
CA MET A 203 -25.86 3.52 40.22
C MET A 203 -26.66 4.81 40.47
N PRO A 204 -26.63 5.38 41.67
CA PRO A 204 -27.53 6.46 42.08
C PRO A 204 -27.20 7.79 41.38
N ARG A 205 -28.26 8.42 40.85
CA ARG A 205 -28.25 9.80 40.35
C ARG A 205 -28.11 10.75 41.54
N LYS A 206 -26.97 11.43 41.66
CA LYS A 206 -26.78 12.52 42.62
C LYS A 206 -27.57 13.73 42.13
N LYS A 207 -28.70 13.99 42.79
CA LYS A 207 -29.56 15.18 42.66
C LYS A 207 -29.03 16.21 43.67
N GLY A 208 -28.68 17.40 43.21
CA GLY A 208 -28.42 18.59 44.03
C GLY A 208 -28.64 19.82 43.15
N ARG A 209 -29.81 20.48 43.24
CA ARG A 209 -30.15 21.60 44.15
C ARG A 209 -29.56 22.90 43.59
N SER A 210 -30.28 23.57 42.68
CA SER A 210 -31.20 24.70 42.95
C SER A 210 -30.51 25.90 43.59
N SER A 211 -30.38 26.98 42.83
CA SER A 211 -30.43 28.34 43.37
C SER A 211 -30.93 29.29 42.29
N ASP A 212 -32.08 29.85 42.61
CA ASP A 212 -32.87 30.86 41.92
C ASP A 212 -32.16 32.21 41.80
N ARG A 213 -32.52 32.92 40.73
CA ARG A 213 -32.77 34.38 40.61
C ARG A 213 -31.89 35.36 41.40
N ARG A 214 -31.37 36.36 40.67
CA ARG A 214 -31.95 37.72 40.72
C ARG A 214 -31.45 38.63 39.59
N PHE A 215 -32.43 39.29 38.98
CA PHE A 215 -32.31 40.54 38.23
C PHE A 215 -31.76 41.64 39.13
N ALA A 216 -30.90 42.49 38.58
CA ALA A 216 -30.77 43.90 38.97
C ALA A 216 -30.39 44.69 37.71
N GLN A 217 -31.28 45.61 37.35
CA GLN A 217 -31.07 46.73 36.45
C GLN A 217 -30.26 47.84 37.17
N GLU A 218 -29.95 48.89 36.40
CA GLU A 218 -29.38 50.20 36.79
C GLU A 218 -27.86 50.22 37.00
N ALA A 219 -27.10 51.20 36.51
CA ALA A 219 -27.41 52.51 35.93
C ALA A 219 -26.26 52.99 35.03
N VAL A 220 -26.60 53.82 34.04
CA VAL A 220 -25.70 54.76 33.35
C VAL A 220 -25.46 55.97 34.28
N PRO A 221 -24.25 56.53 34.36
CA PRO A 221 -23.93 57.77 33.64
C PRO A 221 -22.50 57.72 33.03
N ASP A 222 -22.25 58.16 31.80
CA ASP A 222 -22.11 59.55 31.37
C ASP A 222 -20.97 60.29 32.09
N VAL A 223 -19.79 60.34 31.46
CA VAL A 223 -18.85 61.47 31.55
C VAL A 223 -18.11 61.58 30.21
N GLU A 224 -18.22 62.78 29.66
CA GLU A 224 -17.49 63.43 28.57
C GLU A 224 -15.95 63.36 28.83
N GLU A 225 -15.00 63.76 28.00
CA GLU A 225 -14.86 64.89 27.08
C GLU A 225 -13.45 64.75 26.45
N ASP A 226 -13.28 65.31 25.25
CA ASP A 226 -12.09 65.95 24.65
C ASP A 226 -10.67 65.37 24.89
N THR A 227 -9.80 65.20 23.88
CA THR A 227 -9.53 66.01 22.68
C THR A 227 -8.70 65.19 21.70
#